data_AF-A0A9D2G7V0-F1
#
_entry.id   AF-A0A9D2G7V0-F1
#
_cell.length_a   1.000
_cell.length_b   1.000
_cell.length_c   1.000
_cell.angle_alpha   90.00
_cell.angle_beta   90.00
_cell.angle_gamma   90.00
#
_symmetry.space_group_name_H-M   'P 1'
#
loop_
_entity.id
_entity.type
_entity.pdbx_description
1 polymer ?
#
loop_
_entity_poly.entity_id
_entity_poly.type
_entity_poly.pdbx_seq_one_letter_code
_entity_poly.pdbx_strand_id
1 'polypeptide(L)'
;MSSVTKRISEIKQPRGGYIKPSQFEIHKIEDGHILSETENIHASVVGMAVDYLTRFAMGAERLEAFKISCMGAKMAEELFKQKNAMKKASKFLAGIKAIDEKSITNACKLVTYDVWFRNPMGAIMAKGADDINPDAETIQNIKIMVQRSVEFWKDYGPIVKDGFTFEPNGYTETVNSGDGDYLTADT
;
A
#
# COMPACT_ATOMS: atom_id res chain seq x y z
N MET A 1 -12.02 14.67 13.83
CA MET A 1 -11.16 14.56 12.65
C MET A 1 -12.03 14.56 11.38
N SER A 2 -11.71 15.42 10.41
CA SER A 2 -12.41 15.61 9.14
C SER A 2 -11.41 15.45 8.00
N SER A 3 -11.32 14.24 7.43
CA SER A 3 -10.49 13.95 6.27
C SER A 3 -11.21 14.28 4.96
N VAL A 4 -10.47 14.32 3.86
CA VAL A 4 -11.06 14.47 2.51
C VAL A 4 -12.12 13.39 2.27
N THR A 5 -11.83 12.13 2.62
CA THR A 5 -12.76 11.00 2.49
C THR A 5 -14.03 11.17 3.34
N LYS A 6 -13.90 11.72 4.55
CA LYS A 6 -15.07 12.01 5.38
C LYS A 6 -15.87 13.18 4.80
N ARG A 7 -15.19 14.24 4.34
CA ARG A 7 -15.85 15.42 3.80
C ARG A 7 -16.63 15.10 2.53
N ILE A 8 -16.07 14.28 1.64
CA ILE A 8 -16.72 13.97 0.37
C ILE A 8 -17.99 13.13 0.53
N SER A 9 -18.13 12.36 1.63
CA SER A 9 -19.35 11.58 1.89
C SER A 9 -20.54 12.46 2.30
N GLU A 10 -20.29 13.69 2.75
CA GLU A 10 -21.31 14.68 3.09
C GLU A 10 -21.77 15.50 1.86
N ILE A 11 -21.12 15.33 0.70
CA ILE A 11 -21.34 16.13 -0.50
C ILE A 11 -21.92 15.25 -1.62
N LYS A 12 -23.03 15.69 -2.21
CA LYS A 12 -23.61 15.01 -3.38
C LYS A 12 -22.89 15.46 -4.66
N GLN A 13 -22.29 14.51 -5.38
CA GLN A 13 -21.69 14.76 -6.69
C GLN A 13 -22.77 14.97 -7.76
N PRO A 14 -22.56 15.90 -8.71
CA PRO A 14 -23.43 16.04 -9.88
C PRO A 14 -23.34 14.80 -10.78
N ARG A 15 -24.41 14.54 -11.55
CA ARG A 15 -24.42 13.43 -12.51
C ARG A 15 -23.34 13.67 -13.57
N GLY A 16 -22.38 12.75 -13.67
CA GLY A 16 -21.25 12.87 -14.59
C GLY A 16 -20.02 13.61 -14.02
N GLY A 17 -20.06 14.01 -12.74
CA GLY A 17 -18.95 14.68 -12.07
C GLY A 17 -18.80 16.16 -12.47
N TYR A 18 -17.87 16.85 -11.81
CA TYR A 18 -17.58 18.27 -12.10
C TYR A 18 -16.70 18.47 -13.33
N ILE A 19 -15.90 17.46 -13.70
CA ILE A 19 -14.98 17.50 -14.83
C ILE A 19 -15.28 16.30 -15.73
N LYS A 20 -15.42 16.53 -17.04
CA LYS A 20 -15.76 15.46 -17.99
C LYS A 20 -14.50 14.67 -18.34
N PRO A 21 -14.47 13.33 -18.17
CA PRO A 21 -13.31 12.52 -18.58
C PRO A 21 -12.92 12.70 -20.06
N SER A 22 -13.88 13.00 -20.93
CA SER A 22 -13.65 13.26 -22.36
C SER A 22 -12.86 14.55 -22.65
N GLN A 23 -12.59 15.39 -21.65
CA GLN A 23 -11.77 16.59 -21.80
C GLN A 23 -10.27 16.30 -21.57
N PHE A 24 -9.93 15.11 -21.10
CA PHE A 24 -8.55 14.71 -20.84
C PHE A 24 -7.96 13.94 -22.02
N GLU A 25 -6.65 14.09 -22.21
CA GLU A 25 -5.86 13.25 -23.11
C GLU A 25 -5.44 11.98 -22.37
N ILE A 26 -5.50 10.83 -23.05
CA ILE A 26 -5.08 9.55 -22.49
C ILE A 26 -3.65 9.28 -22.91
N HIS A 27 -2.73 9.34 -21.95
CA HIS A 27 -1.35 8.89 -22.13
C HIS A 27 -1.20 7.48 -21.56
N LYS A 28 -1.12 6.48 -22.45
CA LYS A 28 -0.91 5.09 -22.06
C LYS A 28 0.58 4.80 -21.89
N ILE A 29 0.96 4.30 -20.72
CA ILE A 29 2.29 3.72 -20.48
C ILE A 29 2.19 2.22 -20.78
N GLU A 30 2.84 1.80 -21.87
CA GLU A 30 2.83 0.40 -22.33
C GLU A 30 4.14 -0.28 -21.96
N ASP A 31 4.06 -1.42 -21.28
CA ASP A 31 5.23 -2.23 -20.93
C ASP A 31 5.21 -3.62 -21.61
N GLY A 32 4.19 -3.89 -22.43
CA GLY A 32 4.02 -5.15 -23.16
C GLY A 32 3.62 -6.36 -22.30
N HIS A 33 3.38 -6.17 -21.00
CA HIS A 33 2.96 -7.24 -20.10
C HIS A 33 1.44 -7.25 -19.93
N ILE A 34 0.87 -8.45 -19.91
CA ILE A 34 -0.55 -8.66 -19.59
C ILE A 34 -0.60 -9.31 -18.22
N LEU A 35 -1.37 -8.71 -17.30
CA LEU A 35 -1.62 -9.31 -15.99
C LEU A 35 -2.57 -10.50 -16.14
N SER A 36 -2.36 -11.54 -15.34
CA SER A 36 -3.34 -12.61 -15.18
C SER A 36 -4.65 -12.02 -14.66
N GLU A 37 -5.78 -12.53 -15.18
CA GLU A 37 -7.12 -12.04 -14.81
C GLU A 37 -7.51 -12.39 -13.36
N THR A 38 -6.87 -13.40 -12.78
CA THR A 38 -7.21 -13.92 -11.46
C THR A 38 -6.01 -13.90 -10.52
N GLU A 39 -6.26 -13.49 -9.29
CA GLU A 39 -5.33 -13.52 -8.16
C GLU A 39 -5.95 -14.35 -7.03
N ASN A 40 -5.16 -15.19 -6.36
CA ASN A 40 -5.69 -16.14 -5.36
C ASN A 40 -5.76 -15.56 -3.93
N ILE A 41 -5.41 -14.29 -3.75
CA ILE A 41 -5.45 -13.56 -2.48
C ILE A 41 -6.21 -12.25 -2.65
N HIS A 42 -6.64 -11.66 -1.53
CA HIS A 42 -7.49 -10.47 -1.57
C HIS A 42 -6.73 -9.25 -2.13
N ALA A 43 -7.40 -8.47 -2.99
CA ALA A 43 -6.82 -7.31 -3.67
C ALA A 43 -6.16 -6.29 -2.71
N SER A 44 -6.65 -6.15 -1.47
CA SER A 44 -6.00 -5.28 -0.48
C SER A 44 -4.59 -5.76 -0.08
N VAL A 45 -4.37 -7.08 -0.01
CA VAL A 45 -3.05 -7.67 0.29
C VAL A 45 -2.12 -7.44 -0.90
N VAL A 46 -2.61 -7.66 -2.13
CA VAL A 46 -1.87 -7.40 -3.37
C VAL A 46 -1.46 -5.92 -3.44
N GLY A 47 -2.41 -5.00 -3.27
CA GLY A 47 -2.15 -3.56 -3.34
C GLY A 47 -1.11 -3.09 -2.32
N MET A 48 -1.23 -3.51 -1.05
CA MET A 48 -0.24 -3.16 -0.01
C MET A 48 1.13 -3.78 -0.29
N ALA A 49 1.17 -5.03 -0.76
CA ALA A 49 2.43 -5.67 -1.13
C ALA A 49 3.12 -4.92 -2.28
N VAL A 50 2.37 -4.52 -3.32
CA VAL A 50 2.89 -3.72 -4.44
C VAL A 50 3.42 -2.38 -3.95
N ASP A 51 2.68 -1.63 -3.13
CA ASP A 51 3.11 -0.34 -2.58
C ASP A 51 4.43 -0.48 -1.80
N TYR A 52 4.47 -1.36 -0.80
CA TYR A 52 5.64 -1.47 0.08
C TYR A 52 6.86 -2.05 -0.63
N LEU A 53 6.67 -2.99 -1.55
CA LEU A 53 7.76 -3.47 -2.40
C LEU A 53 8.25 -2.41 -3.39
N THR A 54 7.37 -1.53 -3.88
CA THR A 54 7.76 -0.39 -4.73
C THR A 54 8.65 0.57 -3.94
N ARG A 55 8.23 0.97 -2.74
CA ARG A 55 9.05 1.82 -1.85
C ARG A 55 10.42 1.19 -1.59
N PHE A 56 10.46 -0.11 -1.27
CA PHE A 56 11.71 -0.84 -1.08
C PHE A 56 12.57 -0.88 -2.36
N ALA A 57 11.98 -1.15 -3.53
CA ALA A 57 12.68 -1.19 -4.81
C ALA A 57 13.26 0.19 -5.20
N MET A 58 12.63 1.27 -4.75
CA MET A 58 13.10 2.65 -4.94
C MET A 58 14.17 3.09 -3.93
N GLY A 59 14.58 2.20 -3.02
CA GLY A 59 15.69 2.42 -2.09
C GLY A 59 15.28 2.73 -0.65
N ALA A 60 13.98 2.69 -0.31
CA ALA A 60 13.58 2.82 1.08
C ALA A 60 14.10 1.63 1.92
N GLU A 61 14.51 1.89 3.16
CA GLU A 61 14.85 0.84 4.09
C GLU A 61 13.63 -0.08 4.30
N ARG A 62 13.85 -1.40 4.27
CA ARG A 62 12.78 -2.41 4.37
C ARG A 62 11.90 -2.20 5.60
N LEU A 63 12.51 -1.85 6.73
CA LEU A 63 11.78 -1.61 7.97
C LEU A 63 10.84 -0.39 7.85
N GLU A 64 11.26 0.65 7.14
CA GLU A 64 10.42 1.84 6.93
C GLU A 64 9.30 1.55 5.93
N ALA A 65 9.63 0.88 4.81
CA ALA A 65 8.64 0.48 3.81
C ALA A 65 7.51 -0.39 4.39
N PHE A 66 7.83 -1.31 5.33
CA PHE A 66 6.88 -2.20 5.98
C PHE A 66 6.52 -1.80 7.41
N LYS A 67 6.76 -0.54 7.79
CA LYS A 67 6.61 -0.05 9.17
C LYS A 67 5.23 -0.29 9.75
N ILE A 68 4.18 -0.03 8.97
CA ILE A 68 2.80 -0.22 9.42
C ILE A 68 2.52 -1.69 9.72
N SER A 69 3.01 -2.60 8.88
CA SER A 69 2.89 -4.04 9.11
C SER A 69 3.64 -4.47 10.38
N CYS A 70 4.84 -3.94 10.62
CA CYS A 70 5.61 -4.21 11.84
C CYS A 70 4.90 -3.68 13.10
N MET A 71 4.34 -2.47 13.04
CA MET A 71 3.54 -1.89 14.13
C MET A 71 2.27 -2.70 14.38
N GLY A 72 1.61 -3.16 13.31
CA GLY A 72 0.45 -4.03 13.39
C GLY A 72 0.76 -5.38 14.04
N ALA A 73 1.91 -5.99 13.72
CA ALA A 73 2.36 -7.23 14.34
C ALA A 73 2.62 -7.06 15.85
N LYS A 74 3.21 -5.93 16.24
CA LYS A 74 3.39 -5.57 17.66
C LYS A 74 2.03 -5.42 18.36
N MET A 75 1.10 -4.68 17.75
CA MET A 75 -0.24 -4.48 18.29
C MET A 75 -1.00 -5.81 18.44
N ALA A 76 -0.94 -6.68 17.43
CA ALA A 76 -1.55 -8.00 17.44
C ALA A 76 -1.06 -8.85 18.61
N GLU A 77 0.25 -8.84 18.89
CA GLU A 77 0.84 -9.61 19.98
C GLU A 77 0.53 -9.02 21.36
N GLU A 78 0.80 -7.72 21.54
CA GLU A 78 0.71 -7.07 22.85
C GLU A 78 -0.73 -6.82 23.31
N LEU A 79 -1.61 -6.38 22.40
CA LEU A 79 -2.99 -5.98 22.75
C LEU A 79 -4.01 -7.07 22.46
N PHE A 80 -3.78 -7.87 21.41
CA PHE A 80 -4.73 -8.88 20.96
C PHE A 80 -4.27 -10.33 21.19
N LYS A 81 -3.14 -10.52 21.88
CA LYS A 81 -2.60 -11.81 22.32
C LYS A 81 -2.34 -12.81 21.18
N GLN A 82 -2.09 -12.31 19.96
CA GLN A 82 -1.65 -13.12 18.82
C GLN A 82 -0.21 -13.57 19.05
N LYS A 83 -0.05 -14.82 19.51
CA LYS A 83 1.26 -15.37 19.90
C LYS A 83 2.24 -15.36 18.73
N ASN A 84 3.45 -14.89 18.96
CA ASN A 84 4.56 -14.89 18.00
C ASN A 84 4.35 -13.99 16.77
N ALA A 85 3.39 -13.06 16.78
CA ALA A 85 3.13 -12.20 15.61
C ALA A 85 4.37 -11.36 15.25
N MET A 86 5.04 -10.76 16.24
CA MET A 86 6.27 -10.00 16.03
C MET A 86 7.40 -10.89 15.48
N LYS A 87 7.57 -12.09 16.03
CA LYS A 87 8.60 -13.05 15.56
C LYS A 87 8.36 -13.46 14.11
N LYS A 88 7.11 -13.73 13.72
CA LYS A 88 6.73 -14.06 12.34
C LYS A 88 6.97 -12.88 11.42
N ALA A 89 6.50 -11.69 11.79
CA ALA A 89 6.69 -10.46 11.01
C ALA A 89 8.18 -10.16 10.77
N SER A 90 9.02 -10.25 11.82
CA SER A 90 10.47 -10.08 11.69
C SER A 90 11.12 -11.12 10.77
N LYS A 91 10.64 -12.37 10.78
CA LYS A 91 11.12 -13.42 9.87
C LYS A 91 10.74 -13.11 8.42
N PHE A 92 9.50 -12.69 8.16
CA PHE A 92 9.05 -12.30 6.84
C PHE A 92 9.86 -11.10 6.33
N LEU A 93 10.00 -10.05 7.14
CA LEU A 93 10.78 -8.85 6.82
C LEU A 93 12.23 -9.18 6.48
N ALA A 94 12.90 -10.03 7.28
CA ALA A 94 14.27 -10.47 7.01
C ALA A 94 14.42 -11.28 5.72
N GLY A 95 13.33 -11.92 5.27
CA GLY A 95 13.25 -12.68 4.04
C GLY A 95 13.02 -11.84 2.79
N ILE A 96 12.63 -10.57 2.92
CA ILE A 96 12.50 -9.62 1.80
C ILE A 96 13.89 -9.06 1.53
N LYS A 97 14.48 -9.39 0.38
CA LYS A 97 15.87 -8.98 0.04
C LYS A 97 16.02 -8.43 -1.37
N ALA A 98 15.11 -8.78 -2.26
CA ALA A 98 15.05 -8.35 -3.65
C ALA A 98 13.58 -8.39 -4.10
N ILE A 99 13.30 -8.07 -5.37
CA ILE A 99 11.96 -8.28 -5.96
C ILE A 99 11.93 -9.65 -6.64
N ASP A 100 11.96 -10.69 -5.80
CA ASP A 100 11.88 -12.10 -6.19
C ASP A 100 10.67 -12.79 -5.58
N GLU A 101 10.37 -14.01 -6.04
CA GLU A 101 9.21 -14.81 -5.61
C GLU A 101 9.13 -14.95 -4.08
N LYS A 102 10.28 -15.22 -3.45
CA LYS A 102 10.36 -15.40 -2.00
C LYS A 102 10.06 -14.11 -1.25
N SER A 103 10.60 -13.00 -1.71
CA SER A 103 10.38 -11.68 -1.12
C SER A 103 8.94 -11.22 -1.32
N ILE A 104 8.34 -11.45 -2.49
CA ILE A 104 6.93 -11.18 -2.77
C ILE A 104 6.02 -12.00 -1.85
N THR A 105 6.28 -13.30 -1.71
CA THR A 105 5.55 -14.16 -0.78
C THR A 105 5.62 -13.66 0.66
N ASN A 106 6.83 -13.27 1.12
CA ASN A 106 7.01 -12.72 2.45
C ASN A 106 6.31 -11.36 2.63
N ALA A 107 6.33 -10.50 1.61
CA ALA A 107 5.62 -9.23 1.62
C ALA A 107 4.11 -9.45 1.75
N CYS A 108 3.50 -10.32 0.94
CA CYS A 108 2.07 -10.66 1.03
C CYS A 108 1.68 -11.14 2.44
N LYS A 109 2.53 -11.95 3.08
CA LYS A 109 2.31 -12.42 4.46
C LYS A 109 2.46 -11.29 5.47
N LEU A 110 3.51 -10.48 5.34
CA LEU A 110 3.81 -9.38 6.25
C LEU A 110 2.70 -8.32 6.25
N VAL A 111 2.18 -7.94 5.08
CA VAL A 111 1.13 -6.91 4.99
C VAL A 111 -0.23 -7.36 5.55
N THR A 112 -0.42 -8.64 5.88
CA THR A 112 -1.60 -9.06 6.67
C THR A 112 -1.62 -8.46 8.07
N TYR A 113 -0.47 -7.99 8.57
CA TYR A 113 -0.40 -7.33 9.86
C TYR A 113 -0.89 -5.87 9.83
N ASP A 114 -0.98 -5.21 8.67
CA ASP A 114 -1.41 -3.81 8.55
C ASP A 114 -2.79 -3.55 9.18
N VAL A 115 -3.73 -4.46 8.94
CA VAL A 115 -5.10 -4.33 9.45
C VAL A 115 -5.14 -4.32 10.98
N TRP A 116 -4.17 -4.96 11.66
CA TRP A 116 -4.10 -4.88 13.12
C TRP A 116 -3.80 -3.47 13.61
N PHE A 117 -3.00 -2.69 12.87
CA PHE A 117 -2.74 -1.29 13.22
C PHE A 117 -3.90 -0.36 12.83
N ARG A 118 -4.48 -0.60 11.64
CA ARG A 118 -5.48 0.30 11.03
C ARG A 118 -6.91 0.05 11.50
N ASN A 119 -7.29 -1.21 11.67
CA ASN A 119 -8.62 -1.64 12.09
C ASN A 119 -8.57 -3.01 12.80
N PRO A 120 -8.14 -3.04 14.08
CA PRO A 120 -7.97 -4.29 14.81
C PRO A 120 -9.25 -5.15 14.89
N MET A 121 -10.43 -4.53 14.93
CA MET A 121 -11.70 -5.27 14.95
C MET A 121 -11.94 -6.02 13.63
N GLY A 122 -11.57 -5.40 12.50
CA GLY A 122 -11.57 -6.07 11.20
C GLY A 122 -10.50 -7.17 11.12
N ALA A 123 -9.36 -6.97 11.77
CA ALA A 123 -8.25 -7.92 11.76
C ALA A 123 -8.62 -9.29 12.37
N ILE A 124 -9.50 -9.31 13.39
CA ILE A 124 -9.96 -10.55 14.04
C ILE A 124 -10.71 -11.47 13.05
N MET A 125 -11.38 -10.90 12.06
CA MET A 125 -12.18 -11.63 11.08
C MET A 125 -11.45 -11.87 9.75
N ALA A 126 -10.25 -11.30 9.59
CA ALA A 126 -9.46 -11.39 8.38
C ALA A 126 -8.57 -12.63 8.36
N LYS A 127 -8.20 -13.08 7.16
CA LYS A 127 -7.17 -14.11 6.96
C LYS A 127 -5.83 -13.62 7.48
N GLY A 128 -5.15 -14.46 8.26
CA GLY A 128 -3.84 -14.14 8.83
C GLY A 128 -2.69 -14.51 7.88
N ALA A 129 -1.46 -14.20 8.30
CA ALA A 129 -0.25 -14.50 7.53
C ALA A 129 -0.07 -15.99 7.17
N ASP A 130 -0.60 -16.91 7.99
CA ASP A 130 -0.50 -18.35 7.73
C ASP A 130 -1.46 -18.80 6.60
N ASP A 131 -2.55 -18.06 6.38
CA ASP A 131 -3.58 -18.34 5.38
C ASP A 131 -3.29 -17.69 4.01
N ILE A 132 -2.26 -16.84 3.93
CA ILE A 132 -1.88 -16.12 2.72
C ILE A 132 -0.71 -16.84 2.05
N ASN A 133 -0.97 -17.43 0.88
CA ASN A 133 0.06 -18.00 0.01
C ASN A 133 -0.27 -17.62 -1.43
N PRO A 134 0.35 -16.55 -1.98
CA PRO A 134 0.13 -16.18 -3.37
C PRO A 134 0.64 -17.30 -4.29
N ASP A 135 -0.09 -17.57 -5.36
CA ASP A 135 0.35 -18.48 -6.41
C ASP A 135 1.27 -17.80 -7.43
N ALA A 136 1.77 -18.56 -8.40
CA ALA A 136 2.71 -18.07 -9.40
C ALA A 136 2.13 -16.91 -10.24
N GLU A 137 0.84 -16.96 -10.58
CA GLU A 137 0.17 -15.90 -11.33
C GLU A 137 0.08 -14.60 -10.51
N THR A 138 -0.35 -14.71 -9.26
CA THR A 138 -0.42 -13.57 -8.34
C THR A 138 0.98 -12.97 -8.10
N ILE A 139 2.00 -13.80 -7.89
CA ILE A 139 3.38 -13.35 -7.71
C ILE A 139 3.88 -12.60 -8.95
N GLN A 140 3.59 -13.13 -10.14
CA GLN A 140 3.99 -12.51 -11.40
C GLN A 140 3.27 -11.17 -11.60
N ASN A 141 1.97 -11.09 -11.28
CA ASN A 141 1.21 -9.85 -11.31
C ASN A 141 1.83 -8.79 -10.39
N ILE A 142 2.11 -9.14 -9.12
CA ILE A 142 2.76 -8.23 -8.17
C ILE A 142 4.11 -7.75 -8.70
N LYS A 143 4.92 -8.66 -9.25
CA LYS A 143 6.23 -8.32 -9.82
C LYS A 143 6.12 -7.31 -10.96
N ILE A 144 5.19 -7.53 -11.90
CA ILE A 144 4.92 -6.60 -13.01
C ILE A 144 4.46 -5.24 -12.46
N MET A 145 3.52 -5.23 -11.50
CA MET A 145 3.00 -3.98 -10.92
C MET A 145 4.07 -3.18 -10.15
N VAL A 146 4.99 -3.84 -9.45
CA VAL A 146 6.14 -3.18 -8.82
C VAL A 146 7.06 -2.57 -9.88
N GLN A 147 7.37 -3.32 -10.93
CA GLN A 147 8.23 -2.83 -12.02
C GLN A 147 7.62 -1.60 -12.71
N ARG A 148 6.32 -1.66 -13.03
CA ARG A 148 5.57 -0.51 -13.59
C ARG A 148 5.63 0.71 -12.69
N SER A 149 5.45 0.53 -11.39
CA SER A 149 5.49 1.64 -10.42
C SER A 149 6.89 2.25 -10.34
N VAL A 150 7.94 1.43 -10.34
CA VAL A 150 9.33 1.91 -10.36
C VAL A 150 9.65 2.66 -11.66
N GLU A 151 9.18 2.18 -12.81
CA GLU A 151 9.34 2.85 -14.11
C GLU A 151 8.60 4.19 -14.13
N PHE A 152 7.37 4.23 -13.64
CA PHE A 152 6.60 5.47 -13.51
C PHE A 152 7.40 6.53 -12.74
N TRP A 153 8.02 6.18 -11.61
CA TRP A 153 8.79 7.15 -10.84
C TRP A 153 10.12 7.57 -11.47
N LYS A 154 10.63 6.85 -12.48
CA LYS A 154 11.78 7.33 -13.26
C LYS A 154 11.39 8.48 -14.18
N ASP A 155 10.18 8.43 -14.72
CA ASP A 155 9.69 9.42 -15.68
C ASP A 155 9.04 10.64 -15.00
N TYR A 156 8.31 10.40 -13.90
CA TYR A 156 7.52 11.43 -13.20
C TYR A 156 8.09 11.83 -11.83
N GLY A 157 9.18 11.20 -11.40
CA GLY A 157 9.91 11.63 -10.21
C GLY A 157 10.76 12.89 -10.46
N PRO A 158 11.67 13.23 -9.53
CA PRO A 158 11.94 12.53 -8.28
C PRO A 158 10.89 12.82 -7.20
N ILE A 159 10.69 11.84 -6.30
CA ILE A 159 9.96 12.06 -5.06
C ILE A 159 10.83 12.92 -4.14
N VAL A 160 10.28 14.05 -3.71
CA VAL A 160 10.93 15.01 -2.81
C VAL A 160 10.54 14.74 -1.35
N LYS A 161 9.33 14.20 -1.12
CA LYS A 161 8.85 13.81 0.21
C LYS A 161 7.86 12.66 0.11
N ASP A 162 7.86 11.75 1.08
CA ASP A 162 6.89 10.68 1.22
C ASP A 162 6.28 10.66 2.63
N GLY A 163 5.08 10.08 2.75
CA GLY A 163 4.41 9.86 4.04
C GLY A 163 4.23 11.13 4.88
N PHE A 164 3.86 12.25 4.24
CA PHE A 164 3.83 13.56 4.87
C PHE A 164 2.42 13.94 5.33
N THR A 165 2.36 14.79 6.36
CA THR A 165 1.12 15.48 6.75
C THR A 165 1.18 16.94 6.28
N PHE A 166 0.03 17.60 6.30
CA PHE A 166 -0.09 19.02 5.99
C PHE A 166 0.10 19.91 7.24
N GLU A 167 0.72 19.38 8.29
CA GLU A 167 0.97 20.14 9.51
C GLU A 167 2.17 21.09 9.38
N PRO A 168 2.22 22.19 10.17
CA PRO A 168 1.16 22.64 11.08
C PRO A 168 0.07 23.49 10.40
N ASN A 169 0.28 23.95 9.16
CA ASN A 169 -0.48 25.08 8.60
C ASN A 169 -1.36 24.75 7.37
N GLY A 170 -1.28 23.56 6.81
CA GLY A 170 -2.01 23.17 5.59
C GLY A 170 -3.42 22.63 5.85
N TYR A 171 -3.84 22.54 7.12
CA TYR A 171 -5.20 22.15 7.50
C TYR A 171 -6.12 23.37 7.74
N THR A 172 -7.42 23.16 7.53
CA THR A 172 -8.48 24.16 7.69
C THR A 172 -9.58 23.65 8.63
N GLU A 173 -10.59 24.47 8.93
CA GLU A 173 -11.76 24.02 9.70
C GLU A 173 -12.58 22.93 8.99
N THR A 174 -12.55 22.89 7.65
CA THR A 174 -13.32 21.93 6.85
C THR A 174 -12.61 20.58 6.72
N VAL A 175 -11.31 20.61 6.40
CA VAL A 175 -10.45 19.43 6.32
C VAL A 175 -9.26 19.65 7.24
N ASN A 176 -9.21 18.86 8.31
CA ASN A 176 -8.23 19.02 9.40
C ASN A 176 -7.38 17.78 9.66
N SER A 177 -7.32 16.87 8.70
CA SER A 177 -6.54 15.65 8.80
C SER A 177 -6.33 14.99 7.45
N GLY A 178 -5.20 14.35 7.30
CA GLY A 178 -4.87 13.49 6.18
C GLY A 178 -3.37 13.21 6.14
N ASP A 179 -2.96 12.56 5.09
CA ASP A 179 -1.58 12.28 4.76
C ASP A 179 -1.46 12.20 3.25
N GLY A 180 -0.29 12.54 2.75
CA GLY A 180 0.10 12.38 1.36
C GLY A 180 1.14 11.28 1.23
N ASP A 181 0.94 10.40 0.26
CA ASP A 181 1.87 9.30 0.00
C ASP A 181 3.19 9.79 -0.60
N TYR A 182 3.11 10.56 -1.69
CA TYR A 182 4.26 11.04 -2.44
C TYR A 182 4.08 12.51 -2.85
N LEU A 183 5.17 13.27 -2.79
CA LEU A 183 5.28 14.65 -3.25
C LEU A 183 6.44 14.74 -4.24
N THR A 184 6.21 15.30 -5.42
CA THR A 184 7.25 15.62 -6.42
C THR A 184 7.54 17.12 -6.41
N ALA A 185 8.45 17.59 -7.25
CA ALA A 185 8.79 19.02 -7.30
C ALA A 185 7.66 19.88 -7.91
N ASP A 186 6.76 19.27 -8.66
CA ASP A 186 5.69 19.89 -9.44
C ASP A 186 4.28 19.55 -8.94
N THR A 187 4.16 18.88 -7.79
CA THR A 187 2.89 18.58 -7.10
C THR A 187 2.81 19.13 -5.69
#